data_AF-A0A8B6HCL3-F1
#
_entry.id   AF-A0A8B6HCL3-F1
#
_cell.length_a   1.000
_cell.length_b   1.000
_cell.length_c   1.000
_cell.angle_alpha   90.00
_cell.angle_beta   90.00
_cell.angle_gamma   90.00
#
_symmetry.space_group_name_H-M   'P 1'
#
loop_
_entity.id
_entity.type
_entity.pdbx_description
1 polymer ?
#
loop_
_entity_poly.entity_id
_entity_poly.type
_entity_poly.pdbx_seq_one_letter_code
_entity_poly.pdbx_strand_id
1 'polypeptide(L)'
;MSFRRLTPHRRRNSNRKLEIPSTENEVCAELNYDTVKNAIIDVENGLNELRKKVKATKKAREQNRRNNFEDTKQLLLDDIHSKINSLNSAFHVSFSEISQLEEMFRKLEEENRVLKKEQSNHERKIKDLTFSLEERDKKLKDVEFKLSQGKTSDSTQESKSEEDYSMLKREQLEQTMRVKDLTCLLEERDKTLMEKDVEIKLLQESVSHSTKESTKTADDIVDISVNNDLSDPNRPMKIAEKISEMFDYEWPKSIEALEDFGLEEKECVNILLHFLTDTYEECGRIVSDLDHHLKQALCVPDCVGDDEEPSNQGVPAEMIKTLKNLRLQLTETNLEILQKKLRSHLRKVRTNVTDEHIIACAKYVSDCIEYVWTIQIQDPKVYIEWDFPSGSKIDWDLFRSYTKTGDYIDFIVWPVIYVHKGGNLLCKGVVQPMSGNDAILYCAGIGWDLLGSKCYKVIRLQSSGVSYQEGRSLCAIENSKATPIMPKTEQENALAEQFENTVGYFWLGLTDFDEDNIWNWEDGTLASFT
;
A
#
# COMPACT_ATOMS: atom_id res chain seq x y z
N MET A 1 -8.45 -54.61 43.39
CA MET A 1 -7.96 -54.24 42.04
C MET A 1 -9.01 -54.73 41.05
N SER A 2 -10.01 -53.93 40.75
CA SER A 2 -10.06 -52.95 39.65
C SER A 2 -10.80 -53.51 38.43
N PHE A 3 -11.64 -52.64 37.85
CA PHE A 3 -12.29 -52.67 36.53
C PHE A 3 -13.68 -53.33 36.36
N ARG A 4 -14.66 -52.41 36.19
CA ARG A 4 -15.65 -52.26 35.09
C ARG A 4 -16.62 -53.42 34.77
N ARG A 5 -17.93 -53.11 34.76
CA ARG A 5 -18.74 -52.78 33.56
C ARG A 5 -20.24 -52.71 33.88
N LEU A 6 -20.87 -51.65 33.35
CA LEU A 6 -22.20 -51.53 32.69
C LEU A 6 -23.38 -52.44 33.13
N THR A 7 -24.51 -51.77 33.43
CA THR A 7 -25.96 -52.04 33.20
C THR A 7 -26.39 -53.32 32.43
N PRO A 8 -27.68 -53.70 32.36
CA PRO A 8 -28.90 -53.36 33.14
C PRO A 8 -29.76 -54.61 33.50
N HIS A 9 -30.85 -54.48 34.29
CA HIS A 9 -32.17 -54.99 33.89
C HIS A 9 -33.31 -54.74 34.90
N ARG A 10 -34.45 -54.31 34.33
CA ARG A 10 -35.83 -54.50 34.78
C ARG A 10 -36.07 -55.86 35.45
N ARG A 11 -36.90 -55.90 36.50
CA ARG A 11 -38.14 -56.70 36.51
C ARG A 11 -39.10 -56.34 37.64
N ARG A 12 -40.37 -56.60 37.31
CA ARG A 12 -41.66 -56.36 37.98
C ARG A 12 -41.96 -57.34 39.13
N ASN A 13 -43.02 -56.97 39.85
CA ASN A 13 -43.94 -57.75 40.72
C ASN A 13 -43.44 -57.91 42.18
N SER A 14 -44.29 -57.70 43.20
CA SER A 14 -45.65 -58.22 43.32
C SER A 14 -46.59 -57.38 44.21
N ASN A 15 -47.87 -57.43 43.83
CA ASN A 15 -49.05 -57.03 44.60
C ASN A 15 -49.15 -57.75 45.95
N ARG A 16 -49.55 -57.03 46.99
CA ARG A 16 -50.46 -57.53 48.04
C ARG A 16 -51.42 -56.41 48.46
N LYS A 17 -52.69 -56.56 48.05
CA LYS A 17 -53.87 -55.94 48.66
C LYS A 17 -54.32 -56.82 49.82
N LEU A 18 -54.66 -56.20 50.94
CA LEU A 18 -55.52 -56.66 52.06
C LEU A 18 -55.42 -55.52 53.09
N GLU A 19 -56.45 -54.99 53.73
CA GLU A 19 -57.91 -54.96 53.64
C GLU A 19 -58.29 -53.82 54.61
N ILE A 20 -59.38 -53.10 54.34
CA ILE A 20 -59.86 -52.01 55.23
C ILE A 20 -60.56 -52.66 56.44
N PRO A 21 -60.34 -52.15 57.67
CA PRO A 21 -61.38 -52.18 58.68
C PRO A 21 -61.78 -50.75 59.03
N SER A 22 -63.03 -50.43 58.71
CA SER A 22 -63.76 -49.31 59.29
C SER A 22 -64.04 -49.59 60.76
N THR A 23 -63.63 -48.70 61.65
CA THR A 23 -64.47 -48.19 62.74
C THR A 23 -63.77 -47.01 63.39
N GLU A 24 -64.53 -45.94 63.55
CA GLU A 24 -64.17 -44.65 64.10
C GLU A 24 -63.73 -44.79 65.57
N ASN A 25 -62.68 -44.04 65.96
CA ASN A 25 -62.63 -43.37 67.26
C ASN A 25 -61.55 -42.27 67.24
N GLU A 26 -61.98 -41.10 67.68
CA GLU A 26 -61.31 -39.81 67.78
C GLU A 26 -59.97 -39.87 68.55
N VAL A 27 -58.91 -39.28 67.99
CA VAL A 27 -57.97 -38.38 68.69
C VAL A 27 -57.34 -37.44 67.65
N CYS A 28 -57.92 -36.25 67.46
CA CYS A 28 -57.20 -35.13 66.86
C CYS A 28 -56.24 -34.57 67.93
N ALA A 29 -54.95 -34.90 67.84
CA ALA A 29 -53.93 -34.14 68.56
C ALA A 29 -53.77 -32.78 67.87
N GLU A 30 -54.37 -31.75 68.44
CA GLU A 30 -54.17 -30.36 68.03
C GLU A 30 -52.67 -30.02 68.11
N LEU A 31 -52.02 -29.88 66.96
CA LEU A 31 -50.70 -29.25 66.87
C LEU A 31 -50.85 -27.80 67.36
N ASN A 32 -50.31 -27.53 68.55
CA ASN A 32 -50.36 -26.21 69.17
C ASN A 32 -49.80 -25.16 68.20
N TYR A 33 -50.66 -24.25 67.77
CA TYR A 33 -50.38 -23.19 66.80
C TYR A 33 -49.13 -22.38 67.18
N ASP A 34 -48.90 -22.15 68.48
CA ASP A 34 -47.75 -21.40 68.97
C ASP A 34 -46.42 -22.12 68.75
N THR A 35 -46.40 -23.45 68.83
CA THR A 35 -45.18 -24.26 68.59
C THR A 35 -44.78 -24.22 67.12
N VAL A 36 -45.76 -24.31 66.21
CA VAL A 36 -45.51 -24.21 64.77
C VAL A 36 -45.09 -22.79 64.39
N LYS A 37 -45.72 -21.76 64.99
CA LYS A 37 -45.39 -20.35 64.77
C LYS A 37 -43.97 -20.01 65.23
N ASN A 38 -43.55 -20.49 66.41
CA ASN A 38 -42.20 -20.26 66.91
C ASN A 38 -41.13 -20.96 66.05
N ALA A 39 -41.40 -22.19 65.59
CA ALA A 39 -40.50 -22.89 64.67
C ALA A 39 -40.34 -22.16 63.32
N ILE A 40 -41.41 -21.56 62.79
CA ILE A 40 -41.34 -20.74 61.57
C ILE A 40 -40.48 -19.49 61.80
N ILE A 41 -40.65 -18.80 62.93
CA ILE A 41 -39.84 -17.61 63.29
C ILE A 41 -38.35 -17.98 63.40
N ASP A 42 -38.02 -19.11 64.02
CA ASP A 42 -36.63 -19.56 64.14
C ASP A 42 -36.01 -19.91 62.79
N VAL A 43 -36.77 -20.55 61.90
CA VAL A 43 -36.34 -20.82 60.53
C VAL A 43 -36.12 -19.51 59.76
N GLU A 44 -37.03 -18.54 59.87
CA GLU A 44 -36.90 -17.23 59.21
C GLU A 44 -35.69 -16.44 59.73
N ASN A 45 -35.42 -16.50 61.04
CA ASN A 45 -34.25 -15.89 61.64
C ASN A 45 -32.95 -16.53 61.13
N GLY A 46 -32.88 -17.86 61.08
CA GLY A 46 -31.74 -18.59 60.51
C GLY A 46 -31.52 -18.28 59.03
N LEU A 47 -32.60 -18.15 58.25
CA LEU A 47 -32.54 -17.81 56.82
C LEU A 47 -32.06 -16.37 56.60
N ASN A 48 -32.45 -15.44 57.47
CA ASN A 48 -31.98 -14.06 57.44
C ASN A 48 -30.50 -13.94 57.83
N GLU A 49 -30.02 -14.72 58.79
CA GLU A 49 -28.61 -14.76 59.17
C GLU A 49 -27.74 -15.33 58.04
N LEU A 50 -28.18 -16.42 57.41
CA LEU A 50 -27.53 -16.99 56.23
C LEU A 50 -27.48 -16.01 55.06
N ARG A 51 -28.58 -15.27 54.80
CA ARG A 51 -28.61 -14.22 53.77
C ARG A 51 -27.58 -13.11 54.06
N LYS A 52 -27.44 -12.69 55.32
CA LYS A 52 -26.42 -11.70 55.72
C LYS A 52 -25.00 -12.23 55.49
N LYS A 53 -24.73 -13.48 55.89
CA LYS A 53 -23.43 -14.13 55.66
C LYS A 53 -23.11 -14.23 54.17
N VAL A 54 -24.05 -14.71 53.34
CA VAL A 54 -23.86 -14.80 51.88
C VAL A 54 -23.59 -13.44 51.23
N LYS A 55 -24.29 -12.38 51.66
CA LYS A 55 -24.04 -11.02 51.16
C LYS A 55 -22.64 -10.51 51.55
N ALA A 56 -22.20 -10.78 52.78
CA ALA A 56 -20.86 -10.40 53.24
C ALA A 56 -19.76 -11.14 52.46
N THR A 57 -19.92 -12.45 52.22
CA THR A 57 -18.94 -13.25 51.46
C THR A 57 -18.88 -12.82 49.99
N LYS A 58 -20.02 -12.50 49.36
CA LYS A 58 -20.04 -11.95 47.99
C LYS A 58 -19.29 -10.62 47.91
N LYS A 59 -19.57 -9.69 48.85
CA LYS A 59 -18.90 -8.38 48.90
C LYS A 59 -17.39 -8.51 49.11
N ALA A 60 -16.95 -9.41 49.99
CA ALA A 60 -15.52 -9.68 50.20
C ALA A 60 -14.85 -10.27 48.95
N ARG A 61 -15.52 -11.17 48.23
CA ARG A 61 -15.00 -11.79 47.00
C ARG A 61 -14.91 -10.80 45.85
N GLU A 62 -15.87 -9.89 45.73
CA GLU A 62 -15.83 -8.79 44.75
C GLU A 62 -14.71 -7.79 45.06
N GLN A 63 -14.53 -7.42 46.33
CA GLN A 63 -13.44 -6.52 46.73
C GLN A 63 -12.06 -7.14 46.47
N ASN A 64 -11.88 -8.43 46.77
CA ASN A 64 -10.62 -9.12 46.50
C ASN A 64 -10.33 -9.25 44.99
N ARG A 65 -11.38 -9.45 44.15
CA ARG A 65 -11.23 -9.39 42.68
C ARG A 65 -10.81 -8.00 42.19
N ARG A 66 -11.37 -6.93 42.75
CA ARG A 66 -11.02 -5.55 42.39
C ARG A 66 -9.58 -5.22 42.80
N ASN A 67 -9.17 -5.57 44.02
CA ASN A 67 -7.82 -5.31 44.49
C ASN A 67 -6.77 -6.08 43.66
N ASN A 68 -6.97 -7.38 43.40
CA ASN A 68 -6.06 -8.15 42.55
C ASN A 68 -5.98 -7.60 41.11
N PHE A 69 -7.09 -7.09 40.56
CA PHE A 69 -7.12 -6.47 39.25
C PHE A 69 -6.33 -5.15 39.23
N GLU A 70 -6.45 -4.33 40.27
CA GLU A 70 -5.72 -3.07 40.34
C GLU A 70 -4.22 -3.28 40.60
N ASP A 71 -3.84 -4.29 41.40
CA ASP A 71 -2.43 -4.66 41.63
C ASP A 71 -1.78 -5.19 40.34
N THR A 72 -2.49 -6.02 39.55
CA THR A 72 -1.98 -6.51 38.26
C THR A 72 -1.91 -5.40 37.21
N LYS A 73 -2.87 -4.48 37.20
CA LYS A 73 -2.84 -3.29 36.34
C LYS A 73 -1.65 -2.38 36.68
N GLN A 74 -1.37 -2.16 37.97
CA GLN A 74 -0.23 -1.33 38.39
C GLN A 74 1.11 -1.96 38.01
N LEU A 75 1.27 -3.27 38.20
CA LEU A 75 2.46 -4.02 37.76
C LEU A 75 2.70 -3.93 36.24
N LEU A 76 1.63 -4.00 35.44
CA LEU A 76 1.71 -3.84 33.99
C LEU A 76 2.07 -2.40 33.60
N LEU A 77 1.49 -1.40 34.27
CA LEU A 77 1.82 0.01 34.04
C LEU A 77 3.28 0.32 34.37
N ASP A 78 3.81 -0.25 35.45
CA ASP A 78 5.20 -0.06 35.85
C ASP A 78 6.17 -0.75 34.86
N ASP A 79 5.84 -1.94 34.34
CA ASP A 79 6.61 -2.63 33.29
C ASP A 79 6.58 -1.86 31.96
N ILE A 80 5.43 -1.31 31.57
CA ILE A 80 5.27 -0.47 30.39
C ILE A 80 6.11 0.81 30.53
N HIS A 81 6.02 1.51 31.66
CA HIS A 81 6.82 2.71 31.90
C HIS A 81 8.33 2.43 31.89
N SER A 82 8.76 1.30 32.46
CA SER A 82 10.17 0.87 32.41
C SER A 82 10.65 0.65 30.97
N LYS A 83 9.84 -0.05 30.15
CA LYS A 83 10.15 -0.30 28.74
C LYS A 83 10.15 0.98 27.90
N ILE A 84 9.20 1.89 28.11
CA ILE A 84 9.16 3.20 27.43
C ILE A 84 10.42 4.00 27.76
N ASN A 85 10.85 4.03 29.01
CA ASN A 85 12.06 4.77 29.40
C ASN A 85 13.33 4.15 28.82
N SER A 86 13.40 2.82 28.71
CA SER A 86 14.50 2.13 28.03
C SER A 86 14.50 2.37 26.52
N LEU A 87 13.33 2.49 25.89
CA LEU A 87 13.24 2.82 24.46
C LEU A 87 13.63 4.27 24.20
N ASN A 88 13.16 5.20 25.02
CA ASN A 88 13.48 6.62 24.89
C ASN A 88 14.99 6.88 25.06
N SER A 89 15.66 6.16 25.97
CA SER A 89 17.11 6.30 26.12
C SER A 89 17.87 5.74 24.91
N ALA A 90 17.44 4.60 24.35
CA ALA A 90 18.02 4.06 23.12
C ALA A 90 17.81 5.01 21.92
N PHE A 91 16.62 5.59 21.79
CA PHE A 91 16.30 6.57 20.75
C PHE A 91 17.15 7.83 20.86
N HIS A 92 17.37 8.35 22.07
CA HIS A 92 18.26 9.50 22.28
C HIS A 92 19.71 9.23 21.89
N VAL A 93 20.22 8.02 22.12
CA VAL A 93 21.58 7.61 21.71
C VAL A 93 21.66 7.57 20.18
N SER A 94 20.72 6.89 19.51
CA SER A 94 20.68 6.81 18.04
C SER A 94 20.53 8.19 17.38
N PHE A 95 19.72 9.08 17.94
CA PHE A 95 19.55 10.45 17.43
C PHE A 95 20.84 11.29 17.56
N SER A 96 21.60 11.11 18.65
CA SER A 96 22.89 11.77 18.85
C SER A 96 23.93 11.29 17.84
N GLU A 97 23.98 9.99 17.53
CA GLU A 97 24.91 9.43 16.55
C GLU A 97 24.60 9.92 15.12
N ILE A 98 23.32 9.98 14.76
CA ILE A 98 22.87 10.54 13.46
C ILE A 98 23.26 12.02 13.35
N SER A 99 23.04 12.81 14.40
CA SER A 99 23.40 14.23 14.41
C SER A 99 24.91 14.47 14.19
N GLN A 100 25.76 13.61 14.76
CA GLN A 100 27.22 13.68 14.57
C GLN A 100 27.63 13.31 13.13
N LEU A 101 27.02 12.28 12.55
CA LEU A 101 27.27 11.86 11.17
C LEU A 101 26.86 12.94 10.16
N GLU A 102 25.71 13.60 10.37
CA GLU A 102 25.27 14.72 9.54
C GLU A 102 26.24 15.90 9.59
N GLU A 103 26.83 16.19 10.75
CA GLU A 103 27.82 17.27 10.87
C GLU A 103 29.13 16.93 10.16
N MET A 104 29.59 15.67 10.25
CA MET A 104 30.75 15.20 9.49
C MET A 104 30.51 15.27 7.98
N PHE A 105 29.32 14.87 7.52
CA PHE A 105 28.92 14.96 6.12
C PHE A 105 28.98 16.40 5.60
N ARG A 106 28.38 17.36 6.33
CA ARG A 106 28.42 18.78 5.98
C ARG A 106 29.84 19.34 5.85
N LYS A 107 30.77 18.92 6.71
CA LYS A 107 32.19 19.35 6.65
C LYS A 107 32.87 18.82 5.39
N LEU A 108 32.67 17.55 5.05
CA LEU A 108 33.24 16.92 3.85
C LEU A 108 32.68 17.54 2.55
N GLU A 109 31.40 17.88 2.51
CA GLU A 109 30.80 18.56 1.35
C GLU A 109 31.43 19.93 1.09
N GLU A 110 31.67 20.73 2.14
CA GLU A 110 32.29 22.04 1.98
C GLU A 110 33.77 21.91 1.55
N GLU A 111 34.53 20.96 2.11
CA GLU A 111 35.89 20.66 1.67
C GLU A 111 35.93 20.28 0.18
N ASN A 112 35.01 19.41 -0.27
CA ASN A 112 34.92 18.98 -1.67
C ASN A 112 34.54 20.16 -2.59
N ARG A 113 33.65 21.04 -2.14
CA ARG A 113 33.27 22.27 -2.86
C ARG A 113 34.46 23.22 -3.05
N VAL A 114 35.28 23.41 -2.01
CA VAL A 114 36.49 24.23 -2.08
C VAL A 114 37.50 23.63 -3.06
N LEU A 115 37.73 22.32 -2.99
CA LEU A 115 38.64 21.61 -3.89
C LEU A 115 38.23 21.72 -5.37
N LYS A 116 36.93 21.56 -5.69
CA LYS A 116 36.37 21.74 -7.04
C LYS A 116 36.58 23.16 -7.57
N LYS A 117 36.44 24.17 -6.70
CA LYS A 117 36.66 25.57 -7.08
C LYS A 117 38.13 25.85 -7.42
N GLU A 118 39.05 25.29 -6.63
CA GLU A 118 40.48 25.40 -6.90
C GLU A 118 40.90 24.63 -8.16
N GLN A 119 40.33 23.45 -8.43
CA GLN A 119 40.55 22.67 -9.65
C GLN A 119 40.17 23.50 -10.90
N SER A 120 38.98 24.11 -10.91
CA SER A 120 38.55 24.98 -12.01
C SER A 120 39.49 26.18 -12.24
N ASN A 121 40.10 26.71 -11.18
CA ASN A 121 41.11 27.77 -11.31
C ASN A 121 42.40 27.27 -11.97
N HIS A 122 42.86 26.06 -11.63
CA HIS A 122 44.04 25.47 -12.24
C HIS A 122 43.79 25.11 -13.72
N GLU A 123 42.62 24.56 -14.06
CA GLU A 123 42.21 24.30 -15.45
C GLU A 123 42.23 25.57 -16.30
N ARG A 124 41.67 26.68 -15.80
CA ARG A 124 41.72 27.98 -16.48
C ARG A 124 43.16 28.44 -16.69
N LYS A 125 44.00 28.33 -15.66
CA LYS A 125 45.40 28.76 -15.74
C LYS A 125 46.21 27.94 -16.74
N ILE A 126 45.97 26.62 -16.82
CA ILE A 126 46.56 25.77 -17.84
C ILE A 126 46.07 26.18 -19.23
N LYS A 127 44.77 26.41 -19.41
CA LYS A 127 44.21 26.84 -20.69
C LYS A 127 44.84 28.15 -21.19
N ASP A 128 44.99 29.13 -20.31
CA ASP A 128 45.60 30.42 -20.63
C ASP A 128 47.10 30.30 -20.98
N LEU A 129 47.83 29.47 -20.23
CA LEU A 129 49.25 29.22 -20.49
C LEU A 129 49.46 28.42 -21.79
N THR A 130 48.62 27.43 -22.07
CA THR A 130 48.66 26.66 -23.33
C THR A 130 48.37 27.55 -24.52
N PHE A 131 47.37 28.44 -24.44
CA PHE A 131 47.09 29.42 -25.48
C PHE A 131 48.28 30.37 -25.72
N SER A 132 48.91 30.83 -24.63
CA SER A 132 50.11 31.68 -24.71
C SER A 132 51.31 30.95 -25.34
N LEU A 133 51.47 29.66 -25.05
CA LEU A 133 52.49 28.79 -25.66
C LEU A 133 52.25 28.60 -27.16
N GLU A 134 51.01 28.36 -27.59
CA GLU A 134 50.66 28.23 -29.01
C GLU A 134 50.96 29.49 -29.83
N GLU A 135 50.70 30.67 -29.25
CA GLU A 135 51.03 31.95 -29.90
C GLU A 135 52.54 32.15 -30.04
N ARG A 136 53.31 31.77 -29.01
CA ARG A 136 54.77 31.82 -29.03
C ARG A 136 55.36 30.80 -30.01
N ASP A 137 54.81 29.61 -30.10
CA ASP A 137 55.21 28.56 -31.05
C ASP A 137 55.10 29.05 -32.50
N LYS A 138 54.02 29.78 -32.81
CA LYS A 138 53.85 30.43 -34.12
C LYS A 138 54.96 31.46 -34.37
N LYS A 139 55.24 32.33 -33.41
CA LYS A 139 56.32 33.33 -33.51
C LYS A 139 57.69 32.68 -33.68
N LEU A 140 57.95 31.57 -32.99
CA LEU A 140 59.22 30.85 -33.05
C LEU A 140 59.41 30.20 -34.43
N LYS A 141 58.36 29.58 -34.99
CA LYS A 141 58.34 29.07 -36.37
C LYS A 141 58.57 30.16 -37.41
N ASP A 142 57.99 31.34 -37.21
CA ASP A 142 58.20 32.49 -38.10
C ASP A 142 59.65 33.00 -38.07
N VAL A 143 60.30 33.01 -36.90
CA VAL A 143 61.72 33.38 -36.75
C VAL A 143 62.63 32.31 -37.36
N GLU A 144 62.36 31.02 -37.15
CA GLU A 144 63.09 29.92 -37.79
C GLU A 144 63.02 29.99 -39.32
N PHE A 145 61.83 30.27 -39.85
CA PHE A 145 61.61 30.42 -41.28
C PHE A 145 62.42 31.61 -41.85
N LYS A 146 62.44 32.75 -41.15
CA LYS A 146 63.25 33.92 -41.55
C LYS A 146 64.75 33.62 -41.51
N LEU A 147 65.24 32.92 -40.49
CA LEU A 147 66.64 32.46 -40.40
C LEU A 147 67.01 31.48 -41.53
N SER A 148 66.07 30.64 -41.97
CA SER A 148 66.28 29.72 -43.09
C SER A 148 66.36 30.39 -44.48
N GLN A 149 65.74 31.59 -44.63
CA GLN A 149 65.75 32.36 -45.88
C GLN A 149 66.85 33.43 -45.95
N GLY A 150 67.41 33.84 -44.81
CA GLY A 150 68.53 34.77 -44.72
C GLY A 150 69.87 34.09 -44.99
N LYS A 151 70.27 34.02 -46.26
CA LYS A 151 71.67 33.93 -46.67
C LYS A 151 71.94 35.03 -47.67
N THR A 152 72.08 36.27 -47.20
CA THR A 152 72.73 37.39 -47.91
C THR A 152 72.64 38.71 -47.11
N SER A 153 73.80 39.20 -46.67
CA SER A 153 74.22 40.63 -46.64
C SER A 153 74.24 41.49 -45.35
N ASP A 154 74.07 40.99 -44.12
CA ASP A 154 74.45 41.76 -42.91
C ASP A 154 74.69 40.86 -41.67
N SER A 155 75.95 40.62 -41.32
CA SER A 155 76.35 39.76 -40.18
C SER A 155 75.86 40.27 -38.82
N THR A 156 75.48 41.55 -38.73
CA THR A 156 75.02 42.18 -37.48
C THR A 156 73.54 41.88 -37.18
N GLN A 157 72.72 41.70 -38.22
CA GLN A 157 71.30 41.35 -38.08
C GLN A 157 71.08 39.85 -37.84
N GLU A 158 71.94 38.99 -38.39
CA GLU A 158 71.91 37.54 -38.16
C GLU A 158 72.19 37.21 -36.68
N SER A 159 73.27 37.75 -36.07
CA SER A 159 73.57 37.49 -34.65
C SER A 159 72.47 37.96 -33.70
N LYS A 160 71.82 39.10 -33.98
CA LYS A 160 70.72 39.61 -33.16
C LYS A 160 69.46 38.72 -33.26
N SER A 161 69.18 38.21 -34.46
CA SER A 161 68.05 37.30 -34.70
C SER A 161 68.29 35.91 -34.07
N GLU A 162 69.54 35.45 -34.01
CA GLU A 162 69.93 34.22 -33.29
C GLU A 162 69.83 34.37 -31.77
N GLU A 163 70.24 35.52 -31.22
CA GLU A 163 70.08 35.83 -29.79
C GLU A 163 68.59 35.87 -29.38
N ASP A 164 67.75 36.55 -30.17
CA ASP A 164 66.30 36.63 -29.96
C ASP A 164 65.64 35.24 -30.04
N TYR A 165 66.05 34.39 -30.99
CA TYR A 165 65.59 33.00 -31.09
C TYR A 165 65.99 32.17 -29.85
N SER A 166 67.23 32.32 -29.37
CA SER A 166 67.71 31.61 -28.16
C SER A 166 66.97 32.02 -26.88
N MET A 167 66.53 33.29 -26.81
CA MET A 167 65.79 33.85 -25.68
C MET A 167 64.35 33.34 -25.70
N LEU A 168 63.67 33.45 -26.85
CA LEU A 168 62.30 32.98 -27.03
C LEU A 168 62.16 31.48 -26.76
N LYS A 169 63.16 30.68 -27.17
CA LYS A 169 63.20 29.23 -26.94
C LYS A 169 63.40 28.85 -25.46
N ARG A 170 64.19 29.63 -24.72
CA ARG A 170 64.34 29.45 -23.26
C ARG A 170 63.05 29.79 -22.52
N GLU A 171 62.41 30.90 -22.86
CA GLU A 171 61.12 31.29 -22.27
C GLU A 171 60.01 30.28 -22.58
N GLN A 172 59.99 29.73 -23.80
CA GLN A 172 59.05 28.68 -24.18
C GLN A 172 59.26 27.40 -23.36
N LEU A 173 60.52 26.97 -23.18
CA LEU A 173 60.84 25.81 -22.36
C LEU A 173 60.38 26.03 -20.91
N GLU A 174 60.62 27.22 -20.34
CA GLU A 174 60.19 27.56 -18.99
C GLU A 174 58.65 27.53 -18.83
N GLN A 175 57.91 28.09 -19.78
CA GLN A 175 56.45 28.04 -19.75
C GLN A 175 55.91 26.61 -19.99
N THR A 176 56.58 25.82 -20.82
CA THR A 176 56.21 24.41 -21.05
C THR A 176 56.41 23.58 -19.79
N MET A 177 57.48 23.83 -19.03
CA MET A 177 57.68 23.22 -17.72
C MET A 177 56.58 23.63 -16.73
N ARG A 178 56.20 24.92 -16.69
CA ARG A 178 55.11 25.40 -15.82
C ARG A 178 53.75 24.76 -16.14
N VAL A 179 53.43 24.54 -17.42
CA VAL A 179 52.21 23.82 -17.82
C VAL A 179 52.28 22.38 -17.35
N LYS A 180 53.42 21.70 -17.56
CA LYS A 180 53.62 20.32 -17.11
C LYS A 180 53.46 20.17 -15.60
N ASP A 181 54.05 21.08 -14.81
CA ASP A 181 53.95 21.09 -13.36
C ASP A 181 52.49 21.29 -12.90
N LEU A 182 51.76 22.21 -13.53
CA LEU A 182 50.33 22.44 -13.24
C LEU A 182 49.45 21.25 -13.66
N THR A 183 49.77 20.57 -14.76
CA THR A 183 49.04 19.36 -15.19
C THR A 183 49.25 18.22 -14.20
N CYS A 184 50.47 17.99 -13.72
CA CYS A 184 50.71 16.99 -12.66
C CYS A 184 49.96 17.31 -11.37
N LEU A 185 49.90 18.59 -10.97
CA LEU A 185 49.11 19.02 -9.81
C LEU A 185 47.60 18.84 -10.02
N LEU A 186 47.07 18.97 -11.24
CA LEU A 186 45.68 18.66 -11.53
C LEU A 186 45.39 17.17 -11.41
N GLU A 187 46.25 16.30 -11.97
CA GLU A 187 46.08 14.84 -11.92
C GLU A 187 46.05 14.32 -10.47
N GLU A 188 46.93 14.83 -9.59
CA GLU A 188 46.93 14.49 -8.16
C GLU A 188 45.63 14.94 -7.45
N ARG A 189 45.10 16.09 -7.85
CA ARG A 189 43.85 16.65 -7.27
C ARG A 189 42.62 15.92 -7.77
N ASP A 190 42.57 15.52 -9.04
CA ASP A 190 41.50 14.72 -9.61
C ASP A 190 41.36 13.38 -8.88
N LYS A 191 42.51 12.78 -8.53
CA LYS A 191 42.55 11.56 -7.72
C LYS A 191 41.97 11.81 -6.32
N THR A 192 42.36 12.89 -5.67
CA THR A 192 41.88 13.25 -4.32
C THR A 192 40.38 13.55 -4.33
N LEU A 193 39.87 14.20 -5.39
CA LEU A 193 38.44 14.46 -5.59
C LEU A 193 37.64 13.18 -5.80
N MET A 194 38.16 12.23 -6.59
CA MET A 194 37.51 10.92 -6.74
C MET A 194 37.41 10.17 -5.40
N GLU A 195 38.47 10.17 -4.60
CA GLU A 195 38.48 9.53 -3.27
C GLU A 195 37.45 10.18 -2.34
N LYS A 196 37.36 11.51 -2.32
CA LYS A 196 36.37 12.26 -1.52
C LYS A 196 34.93 12.10 -2.01
N ASP A 197 34.70 12.03 -3.32
CA ASP A 197 33.36 11.78 -3.89
C ASP A 197 32.86 10.36 -3.54
N VAL A 198 33.75 9.38 -3.43
CA VAL A 198 33.42 8.03 -2.94
C VAL A 198 33.09 8.05 -1.45
N GLU A 199 33.89 8.75 -0.64
CA GLU A 199 33.67 8.88 0.81
C GLU A 199 32.31 9.56 1.11
N ILE A 200 31.96 10.61 0.38
CA ILE A 200 30.65 11.27 0.48
C ILE A 200 29.51 10.32 0.13
N LYS A 201 29.62 9.54 -0.95
CA LYS A 201 28.57 8.58 -1.34
C LYS A 201 28.35 7.51 -0.27
N LEU A 202 29.43 6.94 0.27
CA LEU A 202 29.34 5.92 1.32
C LEU A 202 28.72 6.48 2.61
N LEU A 203 29.10 7.70 3.01
CA LEU A 203 28.50 8.36 4.17
C LEU A 203 27.04 8.73 3.93
N GLN A 204 26.68 9.17 2.72
CA GLN A 204 25.29 9.46 2.34
C GLN A 204 24.42 8.21 2.41
N GLU A 205 24.93 7.07 1.94
CA GLU A 205 24.26 5.77 2.06
C GLU A 205 24.11 5.35 3.53
N SER A 206 25.15 5.53 4.34
CA SER A 206 25.11 5.21 5.78
C SER A 206 24.12 6.09 6.54
N VAL A 207 24.12 7.41 6.30
CA VAL A 207 23.16 8.34 6.92
C VAL A 207 21.73 8.01 6.46
N SER A 208 21.54 7.71 5.17
CA SER A 208 20.23 7.30 4.64
C SER A 208 19.75 5.98 5.24
N HIS A 209 20.66 5.04 5.51
CA HIS A 209 20.33 3.77 6.15
C HIS A 209 19.93 3.96 7.61
N SER A 210 20.74 4.69 8.39
CA SER A 210 20.49 4.92 9.82
C SER A 210 19.27 5.83 10.07
N THR A 211 19.00 6.79 9.19
CA THR A 211 17.76 7.59 9.23
C THR A 211 16.55 6.74 8.87
N LYS A 212 16.62 5.89 7.84
CA LYS A 212 15.55 4.94 7.50
C LYS A 212 15.30 3.92 8.61
N GLU A 213 16.33 3.45 9.31
CA GLU A 213 16.17 2.57 10.49
C GLU A 213 15.56 3.30 11.69
N SER A 214 15.86 4.59 11.87
CA SER A 214 15.30 5.41 12.95
C SER A 214 13.86 5.89 12.67
N THR A 215 13.50 6.13 11.41
CA THR A 215 12.10 6.39 11.01
C THR A 215 11.29 5.11 10.98
N LYS A 216 11.87 3.98 10.52
CA LYS A 216 11.28 2.65 10.68
C LYS A 216 11.00 2.35 12.14
N THR A 217 11.92 2.60 13.07
CA THR A 217 11.64 2.35 14.50
C THR A 217 10.56 3.27 15.08
N ALA A 218 10.37 4.49 14.59
CA ALA A 218 9.28 5.37 15.01
C ALA A 218 7.91 4.97 14.42
N ASP A 219 7.87 4.61 13.13
CA ASP A 219 6.68 4.06 12.46
C ASP A 219 6.35 2.66 12.99
N ASP A 220 7.38 1.86 13.28
CA ASP A 220 7.30 0.57 13.97
C ASP A 220 6.82 0.76 15.41
N ILE A 221 7.08 1.86 16.13
CA ILE A 221 6.49 2.08 17.47
C ILE A 221 4.97 2.29 17.40
N VAL A 222 4.49 2.92 16.32
CA VAL A 222 3.04 3.03 16.03
C VAL A 222 2.48 1.67 15.59
N ASP A 223 3.21 0.89 14.79
CA ASP A 223 2.83 -0.46 14.33
C ASP A 223 3.02 -1.59 15.39
N ILE A 224 3.92 -1.41 16.37
CA ILE A 224 4.20 -2.34 17.49
C ILE A 224 3.00 -2.36 18.45
N SER A 225 2.27 -1.26 18.57
CA SER A 225 0.98 -1.25 19.28
C SER A 225 -0.06 -2.19 18.65
N VAL A 226 0.05 -2.47 17.35
CA VAL A 226 -0.89 -3.34 16.60
C VAL A 226 -0.37 -4.79 16.53
N ASN A 227 0.94 -5.03 16.64
CA ASN A 227 1.58 -6.33 16.36
C ASN A 227 2.19 -7.08 17.56
N ASN A 228 1.99 -6.62 18.81
CA ASN A 228 2.69 -7.19 19.97
C ASN A 228 2.27 -8.61 20.42
N ASP A 229 1.29 -9.25 19.78
CA ASP A 229 0.95 -10.64 20.06
C ASP A 229 1.41 -11.57 18.92
N LEU A 230 2.67 -11.99 18.97
CA LEU A 230 3.24 -12.98 18.03
C LEU A 230 2.46 -14.30 17.99
N SER A 231 1.63 -14.56 19.01
CA SER A 231 0.75 -15.71 19.11
C SER A 231 -0.57 -15.55 18.33
N ASP A 232 -0.96 -14.34 17.93
CA ASP A 232 -2.20 -14.10 17.18
C ASP A 232 -2.10 -14.73 15.77
N PRO A 233 -2.97 -15.69 15.40
CA PRO A 233 -3.02 -16.27 14.05
C PRO A 233 -3.56 -15.30 13.00
N ASN A 234 -4.17 -14.18 13.40
CA ASN A 234 -4.84 -13.20 12.55
C ASN A 234 -4.12 -11.84 12.51
N ARG A 235 -2.81 -11.79 12.79
CA ARG A 235 -2.03 -10.57 12.58
C ARG A 235 -1.90 -10.22 11.08
N PRO A 236 -1.78 -8.93 10.70
CA PRO A 236 -1.69 -8.49 9.31
C PRO A 236 -0.68 -9.28 8.46
N MET A 237 0.52 -9.51 9.00
CA MET A 237 1.59 -10.22 8.27
C MET A 237 1.25 -11.70 8.02
N LYS A 238 0.66 -12.42 8.99
CA LYS A 238 0.21 -13.82 8.79
C LYS A 238 -0.94 -13.92 7.79
N ILE A 239 -1.84 -12.94 7.80
CA ILE A 239 -2.94 -12.88 6.85
C ILE A 239 -2.39 -12.65 5.44
N ALA A 240 -1.45 -11.72 5.30
CA ALA A 240 -0.79 -11.43 4.03
C ALA A 240 -0.01 -12.67 3.52
N GLU A 241 0.73 -13.38 4.39
CA GLU A 241 1.37 -14.67 4.08
C GLU A 241 0.36 -15.69 3.54
N LYS A 242 -0.77 -15.92 4.25
CA LYS A 242 -1.81 -16.87 3.81
C LYS A 242 -2.43 -16.50 2.45
N ILE A 243 -2.62 -15.21 2.20
CA ILE A 243 -3.15 -14.73 0.92
C ILE A 243 -2.12 -14.93 -0.18
N SER A 244 -0.85 -14.61 0.06
CA SER A 244 0.22 -14.91 -0.89
C SER A 244 0.38 -16.39 -1.17
N GLU A 245 0.25 -17.26 -0.16
CA GLU A 245 0.26 -18.71 -0.34
C GLU A 245 -0.87 -19.18 -1.27
N MET A 246 -2.04 -18.52 -1.26
CA MET A 246 -3.13 -18.82 -2.19
C MET A 246 -2.73 -18.60 -3.65
N PHE A 247 -1.88 -17.60 -3.94
CA PHE A 247 -1.31 -17.38 -5.26
C PHE A 247 -0.30 -18.46 -5.66
N ASP A 248 0.49 -18.98 -4.73
CA ASP A 248 1.49 -20.00 -5.05
C ASP A 248 0.87 -21.40 -5.23
N TYR A 249 -0.20 -21.73 -4.49
CA TYR A 249 -0.75 -23.09 -4.44
C TYR A 249 -2.09 -23.30 -5.13
N GLU A 250 -3.07 -22.41 -4.94
CA GLU A 250 -4.44 -22.61 -5.43
C GLU A 250 -4.71 -21.88 -6.75
N TRP A 251 -4.01 -20.78 -6.99
CA TRP A 251 -4.12 -20.02 -8.24
C TRP A 251 -3.75 -20.83 -9.48
N PRO A 252 -2.59 -21.54 -9.56
CA PRO A 252 -2.23 -22.29 -10.77
C PRO A 252 -3.23 -23.41 -11.08
N LYS A 253 -3.75 -24.09 -10.04
CA LYS A 253 -4.78 -25.13 -10.18
C LYS A 253 -6.09 -24.55 -10.71
N SER A 254 -6.43 -23.34 -10.27
CA SER A 254 -7.64 -22.66 -10.71
C SER A 254 -7.52 -22.14 -12.14
N ILE A 255 -6.33 -21.71 -12.56
CA ILE A 255 -6.02 -21.39 -13.97
C ILE A 255 -6.20 -22.64 -14.84
N GLU A 256 -5.56 -23.77 -14.49
CA GLU A 256 -5.69 -25.03 -15.24
C GLU A 256 -7.16 -25.46 -15.37
N ALA A 257 -7.91 -25.39 -14.28
CA ALA A 257 -9.34 -25.72 -14.28
C ALA A 257 -10.19 -24.78 -15.14
N LEU A 258 -9.78 -23.52 -15.35
CA LEU A 258 -10.47 -22.57 -16.24
C LEU A 258 -10.04 -22.75 -17.70
N GLU A 259 -8.77 -23.09 -17.95
CA GLU A 259 -8.25 -23.40 -19.28
C GLU A 259 -8.92 -24.65 -19.88
N ASP A 260 -9.34 -25.61 -19.05
CA ASP A 260 -10.15 -26.75 -19.47
C ASP A 260 -11.50 -26.36 -20.12
N PHE A 261 -11.99 -25.14 -19.87
CA PHE A 261 -13.18 -24.58 -20.52
C PHE A 261 -12.86 -23.81 -21.82
N GLY A 262 -11.59 -23.76 -22.23
CA GLY A 262 -11.13 -23.10 -23.46
C GLY A 262 -10.93 -21.59 -23.33
N LEU A 263 -10.78 -21.08 -22.10
CA LEU A 263 -10.51 -19.68 -21.81
C LEU A 263 -9.03 -19.35 -22.04
N GLU A 264 -8.73 -18.13 -22.51
CA GLU A 264 -7.35 -17.67 -22.64
C GLU A 264 -6.76 -17.30 -21.27
N GLU A 265 -5.44 -17.41 -21.10
CA GLU A 265 -4.75 -17.13 -19.83
C GLU A 265 -5.12 -15.76 -19.23
N LYS A 266 -5.22 -14.72 -20.07
CA LYS A 266 -5.62 -13.36 -19.64
C LYS A 266 -7.06 -13.33 -19.09
N GLU A 267 -7.97 -14.11 -19.66
CA GLU A 267 -9.35 -14.24 -19.18
C GLU A 267 -9.40 -15.01 -17.87
N CYS A 268 -8.64 -16.11 -17.75
CA CYS A 268 -8.52 -16.88 -16.53
C CYS A 268 -8.00 -16.02 -15.37
N VAL A 269 -6.92 -15.28 -15.59
CA VAL A 269 -6.35 -14.34 -14.60
C VAL A 269 -7.38 -13.29 -14.17
N ASN A 270 -8.08 -12.68 -15.13
CA ASN A 270 -9.10 -11.69 -14.84
C ASN A 270 -10.21 -12.30 -13.96
N ILE A 271 -10.72 -13.48 -14.29
CA ILE A 271 -11.77 -14.15 -13.51
C ILE A 271 -11.32 -14.39 -12.06
N LEU A 272 -10.11 -14.90 -11.85
CA LEU A 272 -9.60 -15.17 -10.50
C LEU A 272 -9.37 -13.87 -9.71
N LEU A 273 -8.80 -12.84 -10.35
CA LEU A 273 -8.63 -11.53 -9.73
C LEU A 273 -9.99 -10.91 -9.33
N HIS A 274 -11.02 -11.11 -10.16
CA HIS A 274 -12.38 -10.66 -9.84
C HIS A 274 -12.99 -11.40 -8.66
N PHE A 275 -12.79 -12.71 -8.54
CA PHE A 275 -13.25 -13.43 -7.34
C PHE A 275 -12.64 -12.85 -6.06
N LEU A 276 -11.36 -12.48 -6.07
CA LEU A 276 -10.70 -11.87 -4.92
C LEU A 276 -11.22 -10.45 -4.63
N THR A 277 -11.26 -9.60 -5.66
CA THR A 277 -11.58 -8.17 -5.54
C THR A 277 -13.07 -7.92 -5.24
N ASP A 278 -13.98 -8.61 -5.91
CA ASP A 278 -15.43 -8.50 -5.63
C ASP A 278 -15.75 -9.00 -4.21
N THR A 279 -15.06 -10.07 -3.77
CA THR A 279 -15.18 -10.57 -2.39
C THR A 279 -14.66 -9.54 -1.40
N TYR A 280 -13.57 -8.83 -1.71
CA TYR A 280 -13.01 -7.77 -0.88
C TYR A 280 -13.97 -6.61 -0.68
N GLU A 281 -14.55 -6.11 -1.77
CA GLU A 281 -15.52 -5.03 -1.69
C GLU A 281 -16.78 -5.44 -0.93
N GLU A 282 -17.37 -6.59 -1.24
CA GLU A 282 -18.62 -7.02 -0.62
C GLU A 282 -18.43 -7.35 0.87
N CYS A 283 -17.33 -8.00 1.26
CA CYS A 283 -16.99 -8.16 2.68
C CYS A 283 -16.80 -6.79 3.36
N GLY A 284 -16.15 -5.84 2.69
CA GLY A 284 -16.00 -4.47 3.16
C GLY A 284 -17.33 -3.77 3.43
N ARG A 285 -18.30 -3.89 2.51
CA ARG A 285 -19.67 -3.38 2.67
C ARG A 285 -20.37 -4.02 3.86
N ILE A 286 -20.35 -5.35 3.97
CA ILE A 286 -21.00 -6.09 5.07
C ILE A 286 -20.44 -5.68 6.44
N VAL A 287 -19.11 -5.56 6.56
CA VAL A 287 -18.47 -5.13 7.81
C VAL A 287 -18.81 -3.67 8.11
N SER A 288 -18.80 -2.79 7.10
CA SER A 288 -19.18 -1.38 7.29
C SER A 288 -20.62 -1.24 7.79
N ASP A 289 -21.56 -2.00 7.21
CA ASP A 289 -22.95 -2.04 7.68
C ASP A 289 -23.04 -2.56 9.11
N LEU A 290 -22.34 -3.66 9.42
CA LEU A 290 -22.31 -4.21 10.77
C LEU A 290 -21.77 -3.20 11.79
N ASP A 291 -20.71 -2.49 11.43
CA ASP A 291 -20.08 -1.47 12.27
C ASP A 291 -21.00 -0.29 12.48
N HIS A 292 -21.72 0.15 11.45
CA HIS A 292 -22.73 1.19 11.56
C HIS A 292 -23.83 0.79 12.56
N HIS A 293 -24.41 -0.42 12.42
CA HIS A 293 -25.46 -0.89 13.33
C HIS A 293 -24.96 -1.11 14.76
N LEU A 294 -23.73 -1.62 14.93
CA LEU A 294 -23.13 -1.80 16.26
C LEU A 294 -22.86 -0.45 16.92
N LYS A 295 -22.33 0.53 16.19
CA LYS A 295 -22.13 1.90 16.68
C LYS A 295 -23.46 2.53 17.09
N GLN A 296 -24.48 2.42 16.24
CA GLN A 296 -25.83 2.91 16.54
C GLN A 296 -26.42 2.29 17.82
N ALA A 297 -26.21 0.98 18.03
CA ALA A 297 -26.67 0.28 19.23
C ALA A 297 -25.88 0.64 20.51
N LEU A 298 -24.65 1.14 20.36
CA LEU A 298 -23.75 1.49 21.45
C LEU A 298 -23.78 2.99 21.81
N CYS A 299 -24.28 3.85 20.93
CA CYS A 299 -24.52 5.26 21.22
C CYS A 299 -25.63 5.40 22.27
N VAL A 300 -25.36 6.17 23.32
CA VAL A 300 -26.40 6.61 24.27
C VAL A 300 -27.20 7.72 23.58
N PRO A 301 -28.54 7.66 23.56
CA PRO A 301 -29.35 8.70 22.92
C PRO A 301 -29.29 9.96 23.80
N ASP A 302 -28.34 10.86 23.54
CA ASP A 302 -28.39 12.28 23.93
C ASP A 302 -27.18 13.07 23.41
N CYS A 303 -26.85 12.95 22.12
CA CYS A 303 -26.19 13.99 21.31
C CYS A 303 -25.89 13.41 19.92
N VAL A 304 -26.42 14.05 18.87
CA VAL A 304 -25.93 14.16 17.48
C VAL A 304 -27.17 14.35 16.58
N GLY A 305 -27.18 15.45 15.82
CA GLY A 305 -28.18 15.73 14.80
C GLY A 305 -27.99 14.82 13.57
N ASP A 306 -29.03 14.72 12.76
CA ASP A 306 -29.26 13.64 11.79
C ASP A 306 -28.23 13.47 10.65
N ASP A 307 -27.15 14.26 10.57
CA ASP A 307 -26.30 14.36 9.36
C ASP A 307 -24.77 14.25 9.58
N GLU A 308 -24.27 13.79 10.73
CA GLU A 308 -22.82 13.53 10.91
C GLU A 308 -22.48 12.04 11.06
N GLU A 309 -21.45 11.58 10.32
CA GLU A 309 -20.87 10.24 10.53
C GLU A 309 -20.48 10.07 12.01
N PRO A 310 -20.93 8.99 12.68
CA PRO A 310 -20.63 8.78 14.09
C PRO A 310 -19.12 8.57 14.29
N SER A 311 -18.45 9.62 14.76
CA SER A 311 -17.04 9.59 15.11
C SER A 311 -16.80 8.61 16.28
N ASN A 312 -15.59 8.04 16.38
CA ASN A 312 -15.22 7.17 17.50
C ASN A 312 -15.10 7.93 18.85
N GLN A 313 -15.49 9.22 18.92
CA GLN A 313 -15.46 9.99 20.16
C GLN A 313 -16.51 9.45 21.14
N GLY A 314 -16.05 8.76 22.18
CA GLY A 314 -16.89 8.36 23.32
C GLY A 314 -17.08 6.85 23.52
N VAL A 315 -16.59 5.99 22.62
CA VAL A 315 -16.65 4.53 22.81
C VAL A 315 -15.42 4.04 23.61
N PRO A 316 -15.59 3.40 24.78
CA PRO A 316 -14.46 2.88 25.55
C PRO A 316 -13.65 1.82 24.76
N ALA A 317 -12.32 1.88 24.82
CA ALA A 317 -11.42 0.96 24.11
C ALA A 317 -11.68 -0.54 24.42
N GLU A 318 -12.14 -0.84 25.64
CA GLU A 318 -12.56 -2.18 26.08
C GLU A 318 -13.73 -2.72 25.23
N MET A 319 -14.65 -1.83 24.84
CA MET A 319 -15.82 -2.15 24.03
C MET A 319 -15.41 -2.41 22.58
N ILE A 320 -14.49 -1.62 22.03
CA ILE A 320 -13.90 -1.82 20.69
C ILE A 320 -13.23 -3.20 20.60
N LYS A 321 -12.45 -3.58 21.62
CA LYS A 321 -11.82 -4.91 21.71
C LYS A 321 -12.85 -6.04 21.81
N THR A 322 -13.94 -5.82 22.55
CA THR A 322 -15.04 -6.77 22.67
C THR A 322 -15.76 -6.97 21.34
N LEU A 323 -15.97 -5.89 20.56
CA LEU A 323 -16.56 -5.96 19.23
C LEU A 323 -15.66 -6.73 18.25
N LYS A 324 -14.34 -6.52 18.27
CA LYS A 324 -13.39 -7.31 17.46
C LYS A 324 -13.50 -8.82 17.75
N ASN A 325 -13.55 -9.19 19.04
CA ASN A 325 -13.71 -10.59 19.45
C ASN A 325 -15.07 -11.17 19.03
N LEU A 326 -16.15 -10.39 19.12
CA LEU A 326 -17.48 -10.80 18.65
C LEU A 326 -17.50 -10.99 17.13
N ARG A 327 -16.86 -10.11 16.35
CA ARG A 327 -16.72 -10.28 14.89
C ARG A 327 -15.98 -11.57 14.54
N LEU A 328 -14.87 -11.87 15.24
CA LEU A 328 -14.12 -13.12 15.06
C LEU A 328 -14.95 -14.37 15.41
N GLN A 329 -15.69 -14.35 16.52
CA GLN A 329 -16.58 -15.46 16.92
C GLN A 329 -17.76 -15.64 15.94
N LEU A 330 -18.28 -14.55 15.37
CA LEU A 330 -19.29 -14.60 14.32
C LEU A 330 -18.75 -15.21 13.03
N THR A 331 -17.45 -15.04 12.72
CA THR A 331 -16.78 -15.70 11.58
C THR A 331 -16.82 -17.22 11.74
N GLU A 332 -16.36 -17.74 12.88
CA GLU A 332 -16.26 -19.19 13.12
C GLU A 332 -17.63 -19.89 13.09
N THR A 333 -18.69 -19.17 13.45
CA THR A 333 -20.06 -19.72 13.52
C THR A 333 -20.87 -19.51 12.25
N ASN A 334 -20.56 -18.50 11.42
CA ASN A 334 -21.37 -18.13 10.25
C ASN A 334 -20.63 -18.20 8.91
N LEU A 335 -19.43 -18.79 8.85
CA LEU A 335 -18.64 -18.89 7.62
C LEU A 335 -19.45 -19.53 6.47
N GLU A 336 -20.24 -20.57 6.74
CA GLU A 336 -21.08 -21.21 5.72
C GLU A 336 -22.17 -20.27 5.16
N ILE A 337 -22.78 -19.46 6.01
CA ILE A 337 -23.82 -18.49 5.62
C ILE A 337 -23.18 -17.36 4.80
N LEU A 338 -22.02 -16.87 5.25
CA LEU A 338 -21.24 -15.85 4.56
C LEU A 338 -20.83 -16.35 3.16
N GLN A 339 -20.29 -17.57 3.08
CA GLN A 339 -19.93 -18.20 1.82
C GLN A 339 -21.13 -18.32 0.87
N LYS A 340 -22.31 -18.70 1.37
CA LYS A 340 -23.53 -18.78 0.57
C LYS A 340 -23.97 -17.41 0.04
N LYS A 341 -23.90 -16.37 0.88
CA LYS A 341 -24.26 -14.99 0.50
C LYS A 341 -23.29 -14.45 -0.56
N LEU A 342 -21.99 -14.59 -0.34
CA LEU A 342 -20.95 -14.09 -1.25
C LEU A 342 -20.94 -14.84 -2.58
N ARG A 343 -21.07 -16.17 -2.58
CA ARG A 343 -21.24 -16.94 -3.83
C ARG A 343 -22.49 -16.50 -4.61
N SER A 344 -23.58 -16.18 -3.92
CA SER A 344 -24.77 -15.63 -4.57
C SER A 344 -24.54 -14.21 -5.12
N HIS A 345 -23.68 -13.42 -4.51
CA HIS A 345 -23.31 -12.09 -5.00
C HIS A 345 -22.46 -12.20 -6.26
N LEU A 346 -21.41 -13.03 -6.24
CA LEU A 346 -20.55 -13.28 -7.40
C LEU A 346 -21.34 -13.73 -8.64
N ARG A 347 -22.41 -14.50 -8.46
CA ARG A 347 -23.34 -14.88 -9.54
C ARG A 347 -24.13 -13.73 -10.16
N LYS A 348 -24.44 -12.69 -9.37
CA LYS A 348 -25.31 -11.58 -9.79
C LYS A 348 -24.54 -10.46 -10.48
N VAL A 349 -23.27 -10.29 -10.11
CA VAL A 349 -22.49 -9.10 -10.50
C VAL A 349 -22.06 -9.15 -11.96
N ARG A 350 -21.96 -10.34 -12.60
CA ARG A 350 -21.35 -10.41 -13.94
C ARG A 350 -21.97 -11.37 -14.95
N THR A 351 -21.87 -10.96 -16.22
CA THR A 351 -22.38 -11.62 -17.42
C THR A 351 -21.42 -12.67 -18.01
N ASN A 352 -20.12 -12.62 -17.67
CA ASN A 352 -19.08 -13.43 -18.32
C ASN A 352 -18.55 -14.59 -17.44
N VAL A 353 -19.05 -14.72 -16.22
CA VAL A 353 -18.67 -15.82 -15.30
C VAL A 353 -19.84 -16.78 -15.19
N THR A 354 -19.65 -18.03 -15.59
CA THR A 354 -20.68 -19.07 -15.50
C THR A 354 -20.68 -19.73 -14.12
N ASP A 355 -21.79 -20.38 -13.77
CA ASP A 355 -21.85 -21.21 -12.55
C ASP A 355 -20.80 -22.34 -12.56
N GLU A 356 -20.42 -22.81 -13.74
CA GLU A 356 -19.40 -23.84 -13.94
C GLU A 356 -18.01 -23.33 -13.55
N HIS A 357 -17.65 -22.09 -13.89
CA HIS A 357 -16.38 -21.47 -13.48
C HIS A 357 -16.29 -21.32 -11.95
N ILE A 358 -17.39 -20.92 -11.28
CA ILE A 358 -17.44 -20.79 -9.81
C ILE A 358 -17.25 -22.17 -9.13
N ILE A 359 -17.82 -23.22 -9.74
CA ILE A 359 -17.69 -24.59 -9.23
C ILE A 359 -16.26 -25.11 -9.45
N ALA A 360 -15.67 -24.86 -10.62
CA ALA A 360 -14.30 -25.24 -10.95
C ALA A 360 -13.30 -24.60 -9.97
N CYS A 361 -13.48 -23.32 -9.64
CA CYS A 361 -12.62 -22.58 -8.71
C CYS A 361 -13.12 -22.61 -7.24
N ALA A 362 -13.99 -23.55 -6.86
CA ALA A 362 -14.70 -23.50 -5.58
C ALA A 362 -13.78 -23.44 -4.34
N LYS A 363 -12.59 -24.05 -4.40
CA LYS A 363 -11.60 -23.99 -3.33
C LYS A 363 -10.99 -22.59 -3.22
N TYR A 364 -10.50 -22.05 -4.34
CA TYR A 364 -9.97 -20.68 -4.42
C TYR A 364 -10.98 -19.63 -3.94
N VAL A 365 -12.24 -19.75 -4.38
CA VAL A 365 -13.33 -18.86 -3.94
C VAL A 365 -13.59 -18.98 -2.43
N SER A 366 -13.54 -20.19 -1.88
CA SER A 366 -13.69 -20.42 -0.44
C SER A 366 -12.59 -19.73 0.36
N ASP A 367 -11.36 -19.84 -0.11
CA ASP A 367 -10.17 -19.27 0.56
C ASP A 367 -10.17 -17.73 0.45
N CYS A 368 -10.55 -17.19 -0.71
CA CYS A 368 -10.78 -15.76 -0.89
C CYS A 368 -11.76 -15.24 0.18
N ILE A 369 -12.91 -15.90 0.34
CA ILE A 369 -13.94 -15.49 1.30
C ILE A 369 -13.41 -15.51 2.74
N GLU A 370 -12.74 -16.59 3.14
CA GLU A 370 -12.22 -16.75 4.50
C GLU A 370 -11.15 -15.68 4.84
N TYR A 371 -10.16 -15.53 3.96
CA TYR A 371 -9.04 -14.62 4.21
C TYR A 371 -9.42 -13.16 4.06
N VAL A 372 -10.20 -12.81 3.04
CA VAL A 372 -10.71 -11.45 2.87
C VAL A 372 -11.63 -11.05 4.02
N TRP A 373 -12.50 -11.94 4.48
CA TRP A 373 -13.33 -11.64 5.65
C TRP A 373 -12.44 -11.35 6.87
N THR A 374 -11.40 -12.18 7.07
CA THR A 374 -10.44 -11.97 8.15
C THR A 374 -9.71 -10.63 8.02
N ILE A 375 -9.36 -10.18 6.81
CA ILE A 375 -8.82 -8.83 6.58
C ILE A 375 -9.81 -7.75 7.02
N GLN A 376 -11.07 -7.86 6.57
CA GLN A 376 -12.05 -6.79 6.73
C GLN A 376 -12.47 -6.57 8.19
N ILE A 377 -12.37 -7.60 9.04
CA ILE A 377 -12.69 -7.49 10.48
C ILE A 377 -11.51 -6.98 11.34
N GLN A 378 -10.29 -6.88 10.78
CA GLN A 378 -9.14 -6.30 11.49
C GLN A 378 -9.29 -4.78 11.66
N ASP A 379 -8.59 -4.26 12.67
CA ASP A 379 -8.49 -2.82 12.94
C ASP A 379 -7.03 -2.49 13.31
N PRO A 380 -6.28 -1.76 12.47
CA PRO A 380 -6.67 -1.28 11.13
C PRO A 380 -6.83 -2.41 10.10
N LYS A 381 -7.65 -2.18 9.08
CA LYS A 381 -7.91 -3.16 8.00
C LYS A 381 -6.72 -3.25 7.05
N VAL A 382 -6.29 -4.48 6.75
CA VAL A 382 -5.32 -4.74 5.67
C VAL A 382 -5.88 -4.23 4.35
N TYR A 383 -5.06 -3.50 3.59
CA TYR A 383 -5.48 -2.89 2.35
C TYR A 383 -4.94 -3.67 1.16
N ILE A 384 -5.83 -4.09 0.26
CA ILE A 384 -5.49 -4.72 -1.01
C ILE A 384 -5.72 -3.68 -2.09
N GLU A 385 -4.72 -3.44 -2.93
CA GLU A 385 -4.77 -2.52 -4.05
C GLU A 385 -4.58 -3.29 -5.36
N TRP A 386 -5.51 -3.09 -6.30
CA TRP A 386 -5.50 -3.74 -7.62
C TRP A 386 -5.76 -2.76 -8.75
N ASP A 387 -6.10 -1.51 -8.45
CA ASP A 387 -6.45 -0.49 -9.43
C ASP A 387 -5.19 0.18 -10.00
N PHE A 388 -4.52 -0.55 -10.88
CA PHE A 388 -3.34 -0.09 -11.60
C PHE A 388 -3.63 -0.08 -13.10
N PRO A 389 -3.67 1.10 -13.75
CA PRO A 389 -4.06 1.20 -15.15
C PRO A 389 -3.09 0.48 -16.10
N SER A 390 -3.65 -0.19 -17.11
CA SER A 390 -2.87 -0.67 -18.26
C SER A 390 -2.15 0.50 -18.93
N GLY A 391 -0.92 0.27 -19.40
CA GLY A 391 -0.03 1.29 -19.97
C GLY A 391 0.69 2.17 -18.94
N SER A 392 0.42 2.03 -17.64
CA SER A 392 1.20 2.73 -16.61
C SER A 392 2.61 2.12 -16.48
N LYS A 393 3.58 2.94 -16.07
CA LYS A 393 4.95 2.47 -15.85
C LYS A 393 5.00 1.58 -14.61
N ILE A 394 5.62 0.42 -14.74
CA ILE A 394 5.74 -0.54 -13.63
C ILE A 394 6.71 0.01 -12.58
N ASP A 395 6.24 0.04 -11.33
CA ASP A 395 7.08 0.19 -10.15
C ASP A 395 7.53 -1.20 -9.66
N TRP A 396 8.81 -1.53 -9.88
CA TRP A 396 9.39 -2.81 -9.49
C TRP A 396 9.60 -2.97 -7.98
N ASP A 397 9.47 -1.89 -7.20
CA ASP A 397 9.42 -1.99 -5.74
C ASP A 397 8.07 -2.55 -5.27
N LEU A 398 6.99 -2.28 -6.01
CA LEU A 398 5.65 -2.78 -5.72
C LEU A 398 5.33 -4.12 -6.40
N PHE A 399 5.94 -4.40 -7.55
CA PHE A 399 5.55 -5.52 -8.41
C PHE A 399 6.65 -6.53 -8.70
N ARG A 400 6.23 -7.74 -9.07
CA ARG A 400 7.04 -8.77 -9.74
C ARG A 400 6.44 -9.08 -11.11
N SER A 401 7.29 -9.44 -12.07
CA SER A 401 6.83 -9.84 -13.41
C SER A 401 6.19 -11.23 -13.37
N TYR A 402 5.08 -11.40 -14.09
CA TYR A 402 4.41 -12.69 -14.26
C TYR A 402 5.14 -13.56 -15.31
N THR A 403 4.88 -13.38 -16.62
CA THR A 403 5.52 -14.21 -17.67
C THR A 403 6.36 -13.45 -18.68
N LYS A 404 6.04 -12.18 -19.00
CA LYS A 404 6.77 -11.38 -20.00
C LYS A 404 7.67 -10.33 -19.34
N THR A 405 8.55 -9.76 -20.14
CA THR A 405 9.37 -8.60 -19.78
C THR A 405 8.85 -7.35 -20.48
N GLY A 406 8.95 -6.20 -19.80
CA GLY A 406 8.49 -4.91 -20.29
C GLY A 406 8.42 -3.90 -19.14
N ASP A 407 8.36 -2.61 -19.46
CA ASP A 407 8.36 -1.53 -18.45
C ASP A 407 6.97 -0.95 -18.16
N TYR A 408 5.94 -1.44 -18.87
CA TYR A 408 4.57 -0.95 -18.78
C TYR A 408 3.60 -2.09 -18.45
N ILE A 409 2.57 -1.79 -17.66
CA ILE A 409 1.54 -2.74 -17.21
C ILE A 409 0.64 -3.13 -18.39
N ASP A 410 0.49 -4.42 -18.69
CA ASP A 410 -0.59 -4.92 -19.56
C ASP A 410 -1.85 -5.13 -18.71
N PHE A 411 -1.74 -6.02 -17.71
CA PHE A 411 -2.79 -6.27 -16.72
C PHE A 411 -2.19 -6.74 -15.39
N ILE A 412 -2.98 -6.57 -14.33
CA ILE A 412 -2.64 -7.03 -12.98
C ILE A 412 -3.00 -8.51 -12.85
N VAL A 413 -2.07 -9.29 -12.31
CA VAL A 413 -2.24 -10.73 -12.08
C VAL A 413 -2.55 -10.98 -10.61
N TRP A 414 -1.84 -10.28 -9.72
CA TRP A 414 -2.03 -10.38 -8.28
C TRP A 414 -1.92 -9.00 -7.63
N PRO A 415 -2.81 -8.66 -6.69
CA PRO A 415 -2.83 -7.33 -6.10
C PRO A 415 -1.65 -7.07 -5.16
N VAL A 416 -1.41 -5.78 -4.88
CA VAL A 416 -0.46 -5.30 -3.89
C VAL A 416 -1.15 -5.25 -2.52
N ILE A 417 -0.46 -5.68 -1.45
CA ILE A 417 -1.03 -5.76 -0.10
C ILE A 417 -0.24 -4.88 0.87
N TYR A 418 -0.96 -4.05 1.64
CA TYR A 418 -0.40 -3.13 2.63
C TYR A 418 -0.98 -3.38 4.03
N VAL A 419 -0.25 -2.97 5.07
CA VAL A 419 -0.71 -3.07 6.47
C VAL A 419 -2.07 -2.38 6.65
N HIS A 420 -2.22 -1.21 6.06
CA HIS A 420 -3.47 -0.46 5.95
C HIS A 420 -3.37 0.47 4.74
N LYS A 421 -4.45 1.19 4.42
CA LYS A 421 -4.46 2.15 3.31
C LYS A 421 -3.38 3.22 3.52
N GLY A 422 -2.46 3.35 2.56
CA GLY A 422 -1.30 4.26 2.65
C GLY A 422 -0.21 3.84 3.64
N GLY A 423 -0.28 2.64 4.21
CA GLY A 423 0.73 2.09 5.12
C GLY A 423 1.85 1.35 4.40
N ASN A 424 2.71 0.68 5.19
CA ASN A 424 3.83 -0.09 4.67
C ASN A 424 3.41 -1.29 3.81
N LEU A 425 4.22 -1.60 2.79
CA LEU A 425 4.03 -2.74 1.91
C LEU A 425 4.23 -4.06 2.67
N LEU A 426 3.23 -4.95 2.62
CA LEU A 426 3.32 -6.31 3.15
C LEU A 426 3.73 -7.31 2.06
N CYS A 427 3.06 -7.27 0.91
CA CYS A 427 3.32 -8.19 -0.20
C CYS A 427 3.34 -7.45 -1.52
N LYS A 428 4.37 -7.72 -2.33
CA LYS A 428 4.44 -7.26 -3.72
C LYS A 428 3.31 -7.90 -4.54
N GLY A 429 2.73 -7.11 -5.43
CA GLY A 429 1.81 -7.62 -6.44
C GLY A 429 2.54 -8.35 -7.56
N VAL A 430 1.77 -8.97 -8.44
CA VAL A 430 2.27 -9.62 -9.66
C VAL A 430 1.59 -8.95 -10.85
N VAL A 431 2.40 -8.55 -11.83
CA VAL A 431 1.94 -7.83 -13.01
C VAL A 431 2.42 -8.51 -14.27
N GLN A 432 1.58 -8.50 -15.30
CA GLN A 432 1.97 -8.90 -16.64
C GLN A 432 2.49 -7.67 -17.39
N PRO A 433 3.77 -7.60 -17.78
CA PRO A 433 4.26 -6.49 -18.58
C PRO A 433 3.82 -6.60 -20.04
N MET A 434 3.62 -5.44 -20.69
CA MET A 434 3.38 -5.33 -22.13
C MET A 434 4.64 -5.71 -22.91
N SER A 435 4.48 -6.46 -23.99
CA SER A 435 5.59 -6.80 -24.87
C SER A 435 6.07 -5.55 -25.64
N GLY A 436 7.36 -5.49 -26.00
CA GLY A 436 7.96 -4.30 -26.60
C GLY A 436 7.33 -3.81 -27.93
N ASN A 437 6.57 -4.66 -28.63
CA ASN A 437 5.81 -4.26 -29.83
C ASN A 437 4.43 -3.67 -29.49
N ASP A 438 3.81 -4.12 -28.39
CA ASP A 438 2.49 -3.61 -27.93
C ASP A 438 2.65 -2.27 -27.19
N ALA A 439 3.82 -2.03 -26.58
CA ALA A 439 4.17 -0.78 -25.92
C ALA A 439 4.25 0.44 -26.86
N ILE A 440 4.20 0.24 -28.18
CA ILE A 440 4.21 1.33 -29.18
C ILE A 440 2.77 1.76 -29.55
N LEU A 441 1.75 0.97 -29.18
CA LEU A 441 0.36 1.18 -29.57
C LEU A 441 -0.56 1.06 -28.34
N TYR A 442 -0.43 1.97 -27.37
CA TYR A 442 -1.37 2.05 -26.24
C TYR A 442 -1.79 3.49 -25.94
N CYS A 443 -2.97 3.62 -25.36
CA CYS A 443 -3.52 4.89 -24.93
C CYS A 443 -3.14 5.14 -23.47
N ALA A 444 -2.40 6.23 -23.21
CA ALA A 444 -2.04 6.62 -21.86
C ALA A 444 -3.27 7.20 -21.13
N GLY A 445 -3.79 6.47 -20.14
CA GLY A 445 -4.84 6.95 -19.23
C GLY A 445 -6.04 6.01 -19.10
N ILE A 446 -6.73 6.04 -17.95
CA ILE A 446 -7.91 5.22 -17.68
C ILE A 446 -9.08 5.65 -18.57
N GLY A 447 -9.75 4.67 -19.18
CA GLY A 447 -10.97 4.86 -19.98
C GLY A 447 -10.72 5.27 -21.43
N TRP A 448 -9.50 5.12 -21.94
CA TRP A 448 -9.16 5.35 -23.34
C TRP A 448 -9.09 4.03 -24.12
N ASP A 449 -9.94 3.91 -25.14
CA ASP A 449 -9.99 2.81 -26.08
C ASP A 449 -9.11 3.11 -27.30
N LEU A 450 -8.26 2.15 -27.68
CA LEU A 450 -7.41 2.24 -28.87
C LEU A 450 -8.18 1.77 -30.10
N LEU A 451 -8.24 2.62 -31.13
CA LEU A 451 -8.71 2.22 -32.46
C LEU A 451 -7.73 2.75 -33.52
N GLY A 452 -7.06 1.82 -34.21
CA GLY A 452 -5.97 2.14 -35.13
C GLY A 452 -4.76 2.71 -34.39
N SER A 453 -4.37 3.95 -34.72
CA SER A 453 -3.29 4.69 -34.04
C SER A 453 -3.80 5.82 -33.14
N LYS A 454 -5.11 5.85 -32.86
CA LYS A 454 -5.78 6.91 -32.11
C LYS A 454 -6.48 6.33 -30.87
N CYS A 455 -6.64 7.19 -29.88
CA CYS A 455 -7.23 6.88 -28.59
C CYS A 455 -8.53 7.63 -28.42
N TYR A 456 -9.55 6.96 -27.89
CA TYR A 456 -10.90 7.49 -27.74
C TYR A 456 -11.39 7.28 -26.32
N LYS A 457 -12.01 8.27 -25.70
CA LYS A 457 -12.59 8.15 -24.36
C LYS A 457 -13.95 8.84 -24.33
N VAL A 458 -14.91 8.18 -23.70
CA VAL A 458 -16.22 8.81 -23.42
C VAL A 458 -16.19 9.41 -22.02
N ILE A 459 -16.46 10.70 -21.93
CA ILE A 459 -16.55 11.43 -20.67
C ILE A 459 -18.01 11.43 -20.22
N ARG A 460 -18.31 10.73 -19.12
CA ARG A 460 -19.65 10.73 -18.49
C ARG A 460 -19.69 11.75 -17.36
N LEU A 461 -20.69 12.62 -17.38
CA LEU A 461 -20.96 13.56 -16.30
C LEU A 461 -22.24 13.17 -15.57
N GLN A 462 -22.25 13.35 -14.24
CA GLN A 462 -23.43 13.08 -13.41
C GLN A 462 -24.55 14.12 -13.61
N SER A 463 -24.21 15.31 -14.12
CA SER A 463 -25.14 16.38 -14.46
C SER A 463 -25.57 16.30 -15.93
N SER A 464 -26.87 16.39 -16.20
CA SER A 464 -27.41 16.35 -17.57
C SER A 464 -27.09 17.62 -18.36
N GLY A 465 -26.42 17.47 -19.49
CA GLY A 465 -26.29 18.47 -20.55
C GLY A 465 -25.17 19.50 -20.32
N VAL A 466 -24.03 19.29 -20.97
CA VAL A 466 -23.00 20.34 -21.16
C VAL A 466 -23.13 20.97 -22.53
N SER A 467 -22.78 22.26 -22.64
CA SER A 467 -22.64 22.92 -23.94
C SER A 467 -21.48 22.31 -24.74
N TYR A 468 -21.49 22.53 -26.05
CA TYR A 468 -20.40 22.09 -26.92
C TYR A 468 -19.03 22.62 -26.45
N GLN A 469 -18.95 23.90 -26.12
CA GLN A 469 -17.72 24.57 -25.67
C GLN A 469 -17.18 23.97 -24.37
N GLU A 470 -18.07 23.63 -23.44
CA GLU A 470 -17.71 22.94 -22.20
C GLU A 470 -17.24 21.51 -22.48
N GLY A 471 -17.93 20.77 -23.36
CA GLY A 471 -17.52 19.44 -23.81
C GLY A 471 -16.12 19.45 -24.43
N ARG A 472 -15.85 20.39 -25.34
CA ARG A 472 -14.52 20.59 -25.94
C ARG A 472 -13.45 20.91 -24.89
N SER A 473 -13.78 21.74 -23.91
CA SER A 473 -12.87 22.08 -22.81
C SER A 473 -12.56 20.87 -21.93
N LEU A 474 -13.56 20.01 -21.68
CA LEU A 474 -13.37 18.76 -20.93
C LEU A 474 -12.46 17.78 -21.66
N CYS A 475 -12.57 17.65 -22.99
CA CYS A 475 -11.60 16.88 -23.78
C CYS A 475 -10.18 17.41 -23.58
N ALA A 476 -9.99 18.73 -23.66
CA ALA A 476 -8.68 19.36 -23.46
C ALA A 476 -8.12 19.20 -22.03
N ILE A 477 -8.99 19.09 -21.02
CA ILE A 477 -8.60 18.80 -19.62
C ILE A 477 -8.09 17.36 -19.49
N GLU A 478 -8.74 16.39 -20.12
CA GLU A 478 -8.32 14.99 -20.11
C GLU A 478 -6.95 14.80 -20.79
N ASN A 479 -6.73 15.50 -21.91
CA ASN A 479 -5.43 15.60 -22.53
C ASN A 479 -5.36 16.89 -23.34
N SER A 480 -4.28 17.67 -23.17
CA SER A 480 -4.09 18.94 -23.90
C SER A 480 -4.20 18.85 -25.43
N LYS A 481 -4.06 17.66 -26.01
CA LYS A 481 -4.19 17.38 -27.45
C LYS A 481 -5.50 16.68 -27.84
N ALA A 482 -6.33 16.32 -26.87
CA ALA A 482 -7.60 15.65 -27.16
C ALA A 482 -8.65 16.65 -27.64
N THR A 483 -9.43 16.21 -28.61
CA THR A 483 -10.52 16.94 -29.23
C THR A 483 -11.78 16.07 -29.22
N PRO A 484 -12.98 16.66 -29.37
CA PRO A 484 -14.17 15.88 -29.67
C PRO A 484 -13.93 14.94 -30.87
N ILE A 485 -14.53 13.76 -30.83
CA ILE A 485 -14.31 12.72 -31.85
C ILE A 485 -14.82 13.19 -33.22
N MET A 486 -14.03 12.90 -34.26
CA MET A 486 -14.33 13.23 -35.66
C MET A 486 -14.33 11.93 -36.46
N PRO A 487 -15.45 11.19 -36.48
CA PRO A 487 -15.45 9.87 -37.09
C PRO A 487 -15.47 10.02 -38.61
N LYS A 488 -14.32 9.73 -39.24
CA LYS A 488 -14.08 9.90 -40.69
C LYS A 488 -13.95 8.56 -41.42
N THR A 489 -13.89 7.47 -40.66
CA THR A 489 -13.77 6.10 -41.14
C THR A 489 -14.95 5.26 -40.65
N GLU A 490 -15.26 4.18 -41.36
CA GLU A 490 -16.31 3.23 -40.97
C GLU A 490 -16.07 2.65 -39.56
N GLN A 491 -14.80 2.43 -39.19
CA GLN A 491 -14.42 1.95 -37.88
C GLN A 491 -14.65 3.01 -36.77
N GLU A 492 -14.32 4.27 -37.03
CA GLU A 492 -14.59 5.36 -36.08
C GLU A 492 -16.11 5.62 -35.94
N ASN A 493 -16.87 5.46 -37.03
CA ASN A 493 -18.35 5.52 -36.98
C ASN A 493 -18.93 4.40 -36.12
N ALA A 494 -18.51 3.15 -36.32
CA ALA A 494 -18.97 2.02 -35.50
C ALA A 494 -18.65 2.20 -34.01
N LEU A 495 -17.49 2.79 -33.69
CA LEU A 495 -17.11 3.12 -32.32
C LEU A 495 -18.01 4.23 -31.74
N ALA A 496 -18.33 5.27 -32.52
CA ALA A 496 -19.26 6.31 -32.11
C ALA A 496 -20.67 5.76 -31.84
N GLU A 497 -21.17 4.84 -32.67
CA GLU A 497 -22.45 4.14 -32.47
C GLU A 497 -22.43 3.27 -31.20
N GLN A 498 -21.30 2.59 -30.91
CA GLN A 498 -21.13 1.83 -29.67
C GLN A 498 -21.22 2.76 -28.44
N PHE A 499 -20.59 3.93 -28.50
CA PHE A 499 -20.67 4.91 -27.44
C PHE A 499 -22.10 5.45 -27.27
N GLU A 500 -22.81 5.73 -28.35
CA GLU A 500 -24.21 6.18 -28.30
C GLU A 500 -25.10 5.16 -27.56
N ASN A 501 -24.95 3.87 -27.86
CA ASN A 501 -25.66 2.81 -27.17
C ASN A 501 -25.37 2.75 -25.66
N THR A 502 -24.20 3.24 -25.24
CA THR A 502 -23.73 3.14 -23.86
C THR A 502 -24.00 4.39 -23.04
N VAL A 503 -23.98 5.58 -23.65
CA VAL A 503 -24.11 6.88 -22.94
C VAL A 503 -25.25 7.76 -23.45
N GLY A 504 -25.98 7.34 -24.48
CA GLY A 504 -26.95 8.16 -25.17
C GLY A 504 -26.27 9.21 -26.03
N TYR A 505 -26.84 10.42 -26.10
CA TYR A 505 -26.31 11.49 -26.94
C TYR A 505 -25.04 12.11 -26.38
N PHE A 506 -24.06 12.38 -27.26
CA PHE A 506 -22.80 13.04 -26.93
C PHE A 506 -22.36 13.97 -28.07
N TRP A 507 -21.40 14.86 -27.77
CA TRP A 507 -20.88 15.82 -28.74
C TRP A 507 -19.83 15.19 -29.68
N LEU A 508 -19.98 15.44 -30.98
CA LEU A 508 -18.99 15.15 -32.02
C LEU A 508 -18.26 16.43 -32.44
N GLY A 509 -17.07 16.31 -33.00
CA GLY A 509 -16.24 17.45 -33.43
C GLY A 509 -16.74 18.21 -34.66
N LEU A 510 -18.03 18.19 -34.99
CA LEU A 510 -18.58 18.86 -36.16
C LEU A 510 -19.24 20.19 -35.77
N THR A 511 -18.79 21.30 -36.35
CA THR A 511 -19.24 22.65 -36.01
C THR A 511 -19.33 23.54 -37.24
N ASP A 512 -20.11 24.61 -37.16
CA ASP A 512 -20.21 25.67 -38.18
C ASP A 512 -19.80 27.05 -37.64
N PHE A 513 -18.96 27.09 -36.61
CA PHE A 513 -18.56 28.34 -35.95
C PHE A 513 -17.79 29.32 -36.83
N ASP A 514 -17.05 28.81 -37.83
CA ASP A 514 -16.23 29.65 -38.71
C ASP A 514 -17.09 30.38 -39.76
N GLU A 515 -18.10 29.69 -40.31
CA GLU A 515 -19.03 30.24 -41.29
C GLU A 515 -20.39 29.52 -41.20
N ASP A 516 -21.45 30.27 -40.92
CA ASP A 516 -22.80 29.74 -40.77
C ASP A 516 -23.20 28.88 -41.98
N ASN A 517 -23.73 27.67 -41.71
CA ASN A 517 -24.10 26.65 -42.70
C ASN A 517 -22.93 25.95 -43.43
N ILE A 518 -21.68 26.18 -43.01
CA ILE A 518 -20.52 25.41 -43.48
C ILE A 518 -19.98 24.57 -42.33
N TRP A 519 -20.30 23.27 -42.36
CA TRP A 519 -19.90 22.32 -41.33
C TRP A 519 -18.46 21.83 -41.53
N ASN A 520 -17.60 22.15 -40.56
CA ASN A 520 -16.22 21.74 -40.50
C ASN A 520 -15.97 20.87 -39.28
N TRP A 521 -15.06 19.91 -39.43
CA TRP A 521 -14.49 19.19 -38.31
C TRP A 521 -13.56 20.10 -37.50
N GLU A 522 -13.37 19.80 -36.22
CA GLU A 522 -12.48 20.50 -35.29
C GLU A 522 -11.01 20.62 -35.79
N ASP A 523 -10.58 19.75 -36.71
CA ASP A 523 -9.27 19.84 -37.37
C ASP A 523 -9.24 20.70 -38.65
N GLY A 524 -10.34 21.39 -38.96
CA GLY A 524 -10.50 22.29 -40.11
C GLY A 524 -10.80 21.57 -41.43
N THR A 525 -10.99 20.25 -41.42
CA THR A 525 -11.38 19.52 -42.63
C THR A 525 -12.88 19.60 -42.88
N LEU A 526 -13.26 19.72 -44.16
CA LEU A 526 -14.66 19.70 -44.58
C LEU A 526 -15.29 18.33 -44.32
N ALA A 527 -16.53 18.31 -43.86
CA ALA A 527 -17.29 17.07 -43.75
C ALA A 527 -17.59 16.49 -45.15
N SER A 528 -16.90 15.40 -45.51
CA SER A 528 -17.09 14.70 -46.79
C SER A 528 -18.24 13.69 -46.77
N PHE A 529 -18.77 13.39 -45.58
CA PHE A 529 -19.89 12.48 -45.35
C PHE A 529 -20.66 12.99 -44.14
N THR A 530 -22.00 12.96 -44.21
CA THR A 530 -22.92 13.44 -43.17
C THR A 530 -24.01 12.42 -42.93
#